data_AF-A0A699WZ44-F1
#
_entry.id   AF-A0A699WZ44-F1
#
_cell.length_a   1.000
_cell.length_b   1.000
_cell.length_c   1.000
_cell.angle_alpha   90.00
_cell.angle_beta   90.00
_cell.angle_gamma   90.00
#
_symmetry.space_group_name_H-M   'P 1'
#
loop_
_entity.id
_entity.type
_entity.pdbx_description
1 polymer ?
#
loop_
_entity_poly.entity_id
_entity_poly.type
_entity_poly.pdbx_seq_one_letter_code
_entity_poly.pdbx_strand_id
1 'polypeptide(L)'
;MLENDMYDSWKSRMELYMLNRQHGKMILELVEHGPLLWPTVEDDGVTRLKKYSELSATEVIQADCDVKATNIILQALPLEIYALVSTHKVAK
;
A
#
# COMPACT_ATOMS: atom_id res chain seq x y z
N MET A 1 3.72 10.22 -27.40
CA MET A 1 3.76 10.92 -26.09
C MET A 1 2.33 10.94 -25.53
N LEU A 2 1.83 9.78 -25.10
CA LEU A 2 0.42 9.57 -24.71
C LEU A 2 0.28 8.73 -23.42
N GLU A 3 1.28 7.89 -23.12
CA GLU A 3 1.30 7.08 -21.89
C GLU A 3 1.40 7.91 -20.60
N ASN A 4 2.18 9.01 -20.58
CA ASN A 4 2.33 9.82 -19.36
C ASN A 4 1.05 10.57 -18.97
N ASP A 5 0.33 11.14 -19.93
CA ASP A 5 -0.92 11.88 -19.66
C ASP A 5 -2.04 10.93 -19.17
N MET A 6 -2.07 9.70 -19.70
CA MET A 6 -2.98 8.66 -19.22
C MET A 6 -2.62 8.20 -17.80
N TYR A 7 -1.33 8.08 -17.48
CA TYR A 7 -0.85 7.73 -16.15
C TYR A 7 -1.17 8.82 -15.13
N ASP A 8 -0.94 10.08 -15.47
CA ASP A 8 -1.24 11.23 -14.61
C ASP A 8 -2.75 11.40 -14.39
N SER A 9 -3.56 11.23 -15.44
CA SER A 9 -5.02 11.23 -15.34
C SER A 9 -5.55 10.12 -14.44
N TRP A 10 -4.98 8.92 -14.54
CA TRP A 10 -5.33 7.78 -13.69
C TRP A 10 -4.92 8.01 -12.24
N LYS A 11 -3.73 8.56 -12.01
CA LYS A 11 -3.22 8.93 -10.68
C LYS A 11 -4.13 9.96 -10.01
N SER A 12 -4.50 11.04 -10.70
CA SER A 12 -5.41 12.06 -10.13
C SER A 12 -6.81 11.50 -9.83
N ARG A 13 -7.33 10.56 -10.63
CA ARG A 13 -8.61 9.89 -10.34
C ARG A 13 -8.53 8.99 -9.11
N MET A 14 -7.43 8.27 -8.94
CA MET A 14 -7.15 7.46 -7.75
C MET A 14 -7.09 8.33 -6.49
N GLU A 15 -6.34 9.43 -6.52
CA GLU A 15 -6.21 10.36 -5.41
C GLU A 15 -7.56 10.98 -5.00
N LEU A 16 -8.37 11.42 -5.98
CA LEU A 16 -9.71 11.95 -5.72
C LEU A 16 -10.66 10.89 -5.15
N TYR A 17 -10.63 9.67 -5.69
CA TYR A 17 -11.44 8.55 -5.19
C TYR A 17 -11.07 8.20 -3.74
N MET A 18 -9.77 8.14 -3.44
CA MET A 18 -9.28 7.90 -2.10
C MET A 18 -9.73 9.04 -1.17
N LEU A 19 -9.46 10.30 -1.49
CA LEU A 19 -9.84 11.47 -0.66
C LEU A 19 -11.33 11.55 -0.30
N ASN A 20 -12.22 11.00 -1.13
CA ASN A 20 -13.66 11.00 -0.89
C ASN A 20 -14.16 9.84 0.01
N ARG A 21 -13.28 8.94 0.46
CA ARG A 21 -13.59 7.83 1.37
C ARG A 21 -13.31 8.23 2.82
N GLN A 22 -14.04 7.63 3.76
CA GLN A 22 -13.86 7.84 5.20
C GLN A 22 -12.41 7.56 5.69
N HIS A 23 -11.71 6.61 5.07
CA HIS A 23 -10.32 6.28 5.36
C HIS A 23 -9.35 6.71 4.25
N GLY A 24 -9.82 7.59 3.36
CA GLY A 24 -9.13 8.01 2.14
C GLY A 24 -7.75 8.59 2.33
N LYS A 25 -7.64 9.51 3.30
CA LYS A 25 -6.38 10.17 3.63
C LYS A 25 -5.33 9.20 4.16
N MET A 26 -5.72 8.26 5.02
CA MET A 26 -4.82 7.21 5.52
C MET A 26 -4.29 6.33 4.38
N ILE A 27 -5.16 5.97 3.42
CA ILE A 27 -4.77 5.15 2.26
C ILE A 27 -3.74 5.89 1.40
N LEU A 28 -3.96 7.17 1.12
CA LEU A 28 -3.03 7.99 0.34
C LEU A 28 -1.67 8.11 1.04
N GLU A 29 -1.68 8.38 2.34
CA GLU A 29 -0.49 8.48 3.18
C GLU A 29 0.31 7.18 3.22
N LEU A 30 -0.36 6.02 3.25
CA LEU A 30 0.28 4.69 3.17
C LEU A 30 0.80 4.32 1.79
N VAL A 31 0.18 4.79 0.71
CA VAL A 31 0.67 4.55 -0.67
C VAL A 31 1.88 5.45 -0.95
N GLU A 32 1.85 6.69 -0.47
CA GLU A 32 2.92 7.67 -0.64
C GLU A 32 4.15 7.34 0.22
N HIS A 33 3.93 6.83 1.44
CA HIS A 33 5.02 6.53 2.38
C HIS A 33 5.35 5.03 2.50
N GLY A 34 4.52 4.14 1.94
CA GLY A 34 4.67 2.68 2.01
C GLY A 34 4.41 2.10 3.42
N PRO A 35 4.29 0.77 3.56
CA PRO A 35 4.34 0.15 4.88
C PRO A 35 5.67 0.52 5.54
N LEU A 36 5.57 1.14 6.72
CA LEU A 36 6.69 1.61 7.52
C LEU A 36 7.61 0.44 7.87
N LEU A 37 8.64 0.24 7.04
CA LEU A 37 9.85 -0.56 7.23
C LEU A 37 9.70 -1.72 8.24
N TRP A 38 9.52 -2.94 7.73
CA TRP A 38 9.59 -4.12 8.59
C TRP A 38 10.94 -4.16 9.32
N PRO A 39 10.95 -4.31 10.66
CA PRO A 39 12.18 -4.19 11.43
C PRO A 39 13.24 -5.22 11.02
N THR A 40 14.49 -4.78 11.03
CA THR A 40 15.66 -5.62 10.78
C THR A 40 16.49 -5.80 12.05
N VAL A 41 17.27 -6.88 12.08
CA VAL A 41 18.23 -7.20 13.13
C VAL A 41 19.52 -7.67 12.46
N GLU A 42 20.66 -7.31 13.03
CA GLU A 42 21.95 -7.89 12.65
C GLU A 42 22.15 -9.19 13.42
N ASP A 43 22.35 -10.27 12.68
CA ASP A 43 22.62 -11.60 13.20
C ASP A 43 23.92 -12.06 12.55
N ASP A 44 24.98 -12.20 13.36
CA ASP A 44 26.32 -12.57 12.92
C ASP A 44 26.88 -11.72 11.76
N GLY A 45 26.60 -10.40 11.77
CA GLY A 45 27.04 -9.45 10.74
C GLY A 45 26.19 -9.48 9.47
N VAL A 46 25.10 -10.25 9.44
CA VAL A 46 24.12 -10.27 8.36
C VAL A 46 22.85 -9.56 8.83
N THR A 47 22.45 -8.51 8.12
CA THR A 47 21.16 -7.86 8.38
C THR A 47 20.03 -8.72 7.83
N ARG A 48 19.15 -9.21 8.71
CA ARG A 48 17.94 -9.96 8.34
C ARG A 48 16.69 -9.31 8.92
N LEU A 49 15.54 -9.60 8.33
CA LEU A 49 14.26 -9.18 8.90
C LEU A 49 13.99 -9.92 10.22
N LYS A 50 13.45 -9.20 11.21
CA LYS A 50 13.01 -9.79 12.47
C LYS A 50 11.82 -10.71 12.24
N LYS A 51 11.75 -11.80 12.99
CA LYS A 51 10.50 -12.57 13.16
C LYS A 51 9.54 -11.78 14.05
N TYR A 52 8.24 -12.06 13.94
CA TYR A 52 7.22 -11.41 14.78
C TYR A 52 7.49 -11.58 16.29
N SER A 53 8.01 -12.74 16.69
CA SER A 53 8.39 -13.04 18.09
C SER A 53 9.62 -12.26 18.58
N GLU A 54 10.41 -11.71 17.67
CA GLU A 54 11.61 -10.90 17.96
C GLU A 54 11.29 -9.40 17.99
N LEU A 55 10.03 -9.03 17.73
CA LEU A 55 9.58 -7.64 17.77
C LEU A 55 9.42 -7.16 19.22
N SER A 56 9.87 -5.93 19.46
CA SER A 56 9.52 -5.18 20.66
C SER A 56 8.03 -4.82 20.67
N ALA A 57 7.51 -4.47 21.85
CA ALA A 57 6.10 -4.09 22.00
C ALA A 57 5.69 -2.93 21.07
N THR A 58 6.57 -1.95 20.85
CA THR A 58 6.32 -0.82 19.94
C THR A 58 6.31 -1.25 18.47
N GLU A 59 7.21 -2.14 18.07
CA GLU A 59 7.24 -2.69 16.70
C GLU A 59 6.01 -3.56 16.42
N VAL A 60 5.53 -4.33 17.41
CA VAL A 60 4.29 -5.10 17.31
C VAL A 60 3.08 -4.19 17.11
N ILE A 61 2.97 -3.11 17.87
CA ILE A 61 1.88 -2.14 17.74
C ILE A 61 1.90 -1.50 16.34
N GLN A 62 3.07 -1.14 15.84
CA GLN A 62 3.21 -0.59 14.49
C GLN A 62 2.81 -1.61 13.43
N ALA A 63 3.31 -2.85 13.52
CA ALA A 63 2.99 -3.90 12.56
C ALA A 63 1.49 -4.24 12.54
N ASP A 64 0.81 -4.25 13.68
CA ASP A 64 -0.65 -4.46 13.75
C ASP A 64 -1.42 -3.29 13.12
N CYS A 65 -0.98 -2.05 13.36
CA CYS A 65 -1.52 -0.87 12.69
C CYS A 65 -1.34 -0.96 11.17
N ASP A 66 -0.15 -1.33 10.69
CA ASP A 66 0.17 -1.44 9.26
C ASP A 66 -0.65 -2.56 8.60
N VAL A 67 -0.84 -3.70 9.27
CA VAL A 67 -1.71 -4.80 8.79
C VAL A 67 -3.16 -4.35 8.70
N LYS A 68 -3.68 -3.67 9.73
CA LYS A 68 -5.04 -3.11 9.69
C LYS A 68 -5.20 -2.09 8.58
N ALA A 69 -4.21 -1.23 8.40
CA ALA A 69 -4.26 -0.21 7.37
C ALA A 69 -4.16 -0.81 5.97
N THR A 70 -3.31 -1.82 5.77
CA THR A 70 -3.23 -2.61 4.52
C THR A 70 -4.55 -3.30 4.23
N ASN A 71 -5.19 -3.91 5.22
CA ASN A 71 -6.50 -4.54 5.04
C ASN A 71 -7.59 -3.52 4.68
N ILE A 72 -7.59 -2.34 5.29
CA ILE A 72 -8.48 -1.23 4.92
C ILE A 72 -8.22 -0.79 3.48
N ILE A 73 -6.96 -0.67 3.05
CA ILE A 73 -6.59 -0.35 1.66
C ILE A 73 -7.11 -1.42 0.70
N LEU A 74 -6.86 -2.70 0.98
CA LEU A 74 -7.29 -3.82 0.15
C LEU A 74 -8.82 -3.91 0.04
N GLN A 75 -9.54 -3.55 1.10
CA GLN A 75 -11.01 -3.50 1.09
C GLN A 75 -11.56 -2.22 0.45
N ALA A 76 -10.84 -1.10 0.55
CA ALA A 76 -11.24 0.18 -0.01
C ALA A 76 -10.92 0.28 -1.51
N LEU A 77 -9.89 -0.42 -1.97
CA LEU A 77 -9.60 -0.65 -3.38
C LEU A 77 -10.79 -1.38 -4.00
N PRO A 78 -11.56 -0.73 -4.88
CA PRO A 78 -12.68 -1.39 -5.52
C PRO A 78 -12.13 -2.50 -6.44
N LEU A 79 -12.84 -3.64 -6.47
CA LEU A 79 -12.64 -4.73 -7.43
C LEU A 79 -12.47 -4.21 -8.89
N GLU A 80 -13.02 -3.03 -9.16
CA GLU A 80 -12.92 -2.25 -10.39
C GLU A 80 -11.47 -1.93 -10.80
N ILE A 81 -10.52 -1.77 -9.87
CA ILE A 81 -9.10 -1.54 -10.22
C ILE A 81 -8.48 -2.83 -10.76
N TYR A 82 -8.82 -3.97 -10.17
CA TYR A 82 -8.41 -5.28 -10.68
C TYR A 82 -9.06 -5.58 -12.04
N ALA A 83 -10.32 -5.18 -12.24
CA ALA A 83 -11.03 -5.29 -13.51
C ALA A 83 -10.47 -4.35 -14.60
N LEU A 84 -10.07 -3.13 -14.25
CA LEU A 84 -9.48 -2.15 -15.17
C LEU A 84 -8.10 -2.60 -15.68
N VAL A 85 -7.27 -3.14 -14.79
CA VAL A 85 -5.94 -3.67 -15.16
C VAL A 85 -6.06 -4.95 -15.99
N SER A 86 -7.07 -5.78 -15.75
CA SER A 86 -7.29 -7.02 -16.51
C SER A 86 -7.94 -6.80 -17.89
N THR A 87 -8.80 -5.80 -18.04
CA THR A 87 -9.40 -5.45 -19.35
C THR A 87 -8.39 -4.89 -20.36
N HIS A 88 -7.34 -4.21 -19.90
CA HIS A 88 -6.25 -3.75 -20.78
C HIS A 88 -5.41 -4.92 -21.37
N LYS A 89 -5.44 -6.12 -20.76
CA LYS A 89 -4.81 -7.31 -21.35
C LYS A 89 -5.65 -7.98 -22.44
N VAL A 90 -6.95 -7.71 -22.51
CA VAL A 90 -7.90 -8.39 -23.41
C VAL A 90 -8.14 -7.61 -24.70
N ALA A 91 -7.88 -6.30 -24.72
CA ALA A 91 -7.88 -5.50 -25.95
C ALA A 91 -6.52 -5.61 -26.66
N LYS A 92 -6.30 -6.72 -27.37
CA LYS A 92 -5.26 -6.85 -28.39
C LYS A 92 -5.86 -7.37 -29.68
#